data_AF-A0AAW5W0D8-F1
#
_entry.id   AF-A0AAW5W0D8-F1
#
_cell.length_a   1.000
_cell.length_b   1.000
_cell.length_c   1.000
_cell.angle_alpha   90.00
_cell.angle_beta   90.00
_cell.angle_gamma   90.00
#
_symmetry.space_group_name_H-M   'P 1'
#
loop_
_entity.id
_entity.type
_entity.pdbx_description
1 polymer ?
#
loop_
_entity_poly.entity_id
_entity_poly.type
_entity_poly.pdbx_seq_one_letter_code
_entity_poly.pdbx_strand_id
1 'polypeptide(L)'
;MNRRYFLSAFGALSLTLLSGCQDNLNAPFVGYWLEQKDERPATLHVTEDGPNLVVRVRQISMISGTYRQHNFPAKARENGVMTISDKWQLTYDKSQKHLTDSDGRYKPFKKISESEYKSLTSD
;
A
#
# COMPACT_ATOMS: atom_id res chain seq x y z
N MET A 1 -7.06 -60.04 30.94
CA MET A 1 -7.35 -59.66 29.54
C MET A 1 -8.60 -58.78 29.53
N ASN A 2 -8.48 -57.57 28.97
CA ASN A 2 -9.49 -56.86 28.15
C ASN A 2 -9.12 -55.37 28.10
N ARG A 3 -8.25 -55.06 27.13
CA ARG A 3 -7.72 -53.74 26.79
C ARG A 3 -8.75 -53.08 25.87
N ARG A 4 -9.41 -52.01 26.32
CA ARG A 4 -10.38 -51.26 25.50
C ARG A 4 -9.64 -50.10 24.84
N TYR A 5 -9.48 -50.18 23.52
CA TYR A 5 -9.00 -49.09 22.69
C TYR A 5 -10.23 -48.31 22.18
N PHE A 6 -10.33 -47.04 22.57
CA PHE A 6 -11.25 -46.11 21.92
C PHE A 6 -10.50 -45.45 20.75
N LEU A 7 -10.82 -45.89 19.54
CA LEU A 7 -10.42 -45.23 18.30
C LEU A 7 -11.47 -44.18 17.97
N SER A 8 -11.18 -42.91 18.29
CA SER A 8 -11.95 -41.78 17.79
C SER A 8 -11.40 -41.40 16.42
N ALA A 9 -11.96 -42.02 15.38
CA ALA A 9 -11.80 -41.57 14.00
C ALA A 9 -12.91 -40.55 13.70
N PHE A 10 -12.56 -39.28 13.54
CA PHE A 10 -13.42 -38.31 12.87
C PHE A 10 -12.58 -37.51 11.89
N GLY A 11 -13.10 -37.48 10.67
CA GLY A 11 -12.37 -37.19 9.45
C GLY A 11 -11.95 -35.75 9.30
N ALA A 12 -10.84 -35.59 8.59
CA ALA A 12 -10.40 -34.33 8.03
C ALA A 12 -11.51 -33.73 7.15
N LEU A 13 -12.11 -32.65 7.61
CA LEU A 13 -12.84 -31.72 6.75
C LEU A 13 -11.81 -30.72 6.22
N SER A 14 -11.14 -31.11 5.14
CA SER A 14 -10.37 -30.18 4.31
C SER A 14 -11.36 -29.20 3.68
N LEU A 15 -11.50 -28.00 4.25
CA LEU A 15 -12.15 -26.88 3.57
C LEU A 15 -11.25 -26.44 2.41
N THR A 16 -11.51 -26.96 1.22
CA THR A 16 -11.09 -26.35 -0.04
C THR A 16 -11.93 -25.09 -0.28
N LEU A 17 -11.59 -24.00 0.41
CA LEU A 17 -12.02 -22.65 0.02
C LEU A 17 -11.28 -22.26 -1.26
N LEU A 18 -11.76 -22.74 -2.41
CA LEU A 18 -11.54 -22.06 -3.69
C LEU A 18 -12.45 -20.83 -3.75
N SER A 19 -12.21 -19.85 -2.89
CA SER A 19 -12.53 -18.47 -3.27
C SER A 19 -11.49 -18.09 -4.31
N GLY A 20 -11.91 -17.83 -5.55
CA GLY A 20 -11.05 -17.19 -6.53
C GLY A 20 -10.44 -15.94 -5.90
N CYS A 21 -9.16 -16.00 -5.57
CA CYS A 21 -8.36 -14.81 -5.26
C CYS A 21 -8.33 -13.99 -6.55
N GLN A 22 -9.35 -13.16 -6.76
CA GLN A 22 -9.19 -11.99 -7.60
C GLN A 22 -8.08 -11.20 -6.91
N ASP A 23 -6.86 -11.27 -7.43
CA ASP A 23 -5.72 -10.57 -6.86
C ASP A 23 -6.12 -9.09 -6.71
N ASN A 24 -6.28 -8.64 -5.47
CA ASN A 24 -6.64 -7.26 -5.21
C ASN A 24 -5.48 -6.38 -5.69
N LEU A 25 -5.64 -5.80 -6.88
CA LEU A 25 -4.63 -4.96 -7.53
C LEU A 25 -4.23 -3.75 -6.68
N ASN A 26 -5.12 -3.31 -5.78
CA ASN A 26 -4.89 -2.17 -4.90
C ASN A 26 -4.02 -2.53 -3.68
N ALA A 27 -4.09 -3.78 -3.20
CA ALA A 27 -3.46 -4.22 -1.95
C ALA A 27 -1.96 -3.88 -1.82
N PRO A 28 -1.13 -3.96 -2.87
CA PRO A 28 0.28 -3.58 -2.77
C PRO A 28 0.50 -2.11 -2.42
N PHE A 29 -0.38 -1.22 -2.92
CA PHE A 29 -0.25 0.23 -2.80
C PHE A 29 -0.83 0.79 -1.50
N VAL A 30 -1.85 0.14 -0.94
CA VAL A 30 -2.55 0.60 0.28
C VAL A 30 -1.58 0.69 1.46
N GLY A 31 -1.63 1.82 2.18
CA GLY A 31 -0.83 2.09 3.36
C GLY A 31 -0.13 3.44 3.34
N TYR A 32 0.92 3.55 4.14
CA TYR A 32 1.67 4.79 4.37
C TYR A 32 3.07 4.69 3.77
N TRP A 33 3.51 5.77 3.14
CA TRP A 33 4.76 5.80 2.40
C TRP A 33 5.54 7.10 2.65
N LEU A 34 6.87 6.97 2.71
CA LEU A 34 7.80 8.06 2.94
C LEU A 34 8.83 8.14 1.83
N GLU A 35 8.95 9.30 1.20
CA GLU A 35 10.02 9.57 0.23
C GLU A 35 11.39 9.39 0.88
N GLN A 36 12.28 8.64 0.23
CA GLN A 36 13.65 8.43 0.66
C GLN A 36 14.53 9.63 0.29
N LYS A 37 14.26 10.77 0.92
CA LYS A 37 14.96 12.04 0.77
C LYS A 37 15.30 12.61 2.14
N ASP A 38 16.51 13.16 2.29
CA ASP A 38 17.00 13.65 3.58
C ASP A 38 16.22 14.86 4.11
N GLU A 39 15.94 15.82 3.23
CA GLU A 39 15.28 17.06 3.62
C GLU A 39 13.88 17.19 3.03
N ARG A 40 12.94 17.48 3.94
CA ARG A 40 11.53 17.77 3.64
C ARG A 40 10.91 16.69 2.74
N PRO A 41 10.94 15.41 3.16
CA PRO A 41 10.42 14.32 2.35
C PRO A 41 8.90 14.44 2.16
N ALA A 42 8.41 14.05 0.99
CA ALA A 42 6.99 13.87 0.79
C ALA A 42 6.48 12.60 1.50
N THR A 43 5.21 12.61 1.90
CA THR A 43 4.52 11.41 2.39
C THR A 43 3.29 11.10 1.55
N LEU A 44 2.98 9.82 1.43
CA LEU A 44 1.76 9.32 0.79
C LEU A 44 0.95 8.51 1.80
N HIS A 45 -0.36 8.71 1.82
CA HIS A 45 -1.30 7.79 2.43
C HIS A 45 -2.28 7.32 1.36
N VAL A 46 -2.27 6.03 1.07
CA VAL A 46 -3.05 5.39 0.02
C VAL A 46 -4.15 4.54 0.64
N THR A 47 -5.40 4.84 0.31
CA THR A 47 -6.59 4.12 0.78
C THR A 47 -7.42 3.62 -0.38
N GLU A 48 -8.17 2.54 -0.18
CA GLU A 48 -9.15 2.07 -1.16
C GLU A 48 -10.40 2.96 -1.19
N ASP A 49 -10.97 3.11 -2.38
CA ASP A 49 -12.27 3.76 -2.64
C ASP A 49 -13.03 2.91 -3.68
N GLY A 50 -13.64 1.82 -3.20
CA GLY A 50 -14.22 0.78 -4.04
C GLY A 50 -13.15 0.13 -4.93
N PRO A 51 -13.34 0.08 -6.27
CA PRO A 51 -12.33 -0.46 -7.19
C PRO A 51 -11.13 0.48 -7.39
N ASN A 52 -11.23 1.74 -6.94
CA ASN A 52 -10.19 2.75 -7.11
C ASN A 52 -9.39 2.96 -5.83
N LEU A 53 -8.42 3.86 -5.90
CA LEU A 53 -7.59 4.31 -4.79
C LEU A 53 -7.74 5.83 -4.62
N VAL A 54 -7.50 6.29 -3.40
CA VAL A 54 -7.26 7.70 -3.09
C VAL A 54 -5.86 7.83 -2.52
N VAL A 55 -5.06 8.72 -3.10
CA VAL A 55 -3.71 9.03 -2.64
C VAL A 55 -3.71 10.42 -2.02
N ARG A 56 -3.50 10.48 -0.72
CA ARG A 56 -3.21 11.70 0.00
C ARG A 56 -1.71 11.97 -0.06
N VAL A 57 -1.33 13.06 -0.71
CA VAL A 57 0.05 13.50 -0.85
C VAL A 57 0.28 14.67 0.08
N ARG A 58 1.30 14.58 0.95
CA ARG A 58 1.80 15.71 1.72
C ARG A 58 3.21 16.05 1.25
N GLN A 59 3.44 17.28 0.81
CA GLN A 59 4.74 17.72 0.31
C GLN A 59 4.94 19.22 0.54
N ILE A 60 6.18 19.68 0.47
CA ILE A 60 6.52 21.11 0.58
C ILE A 60 6.03 21.87 -0.66
N SER A 61 5.28 22.94 -0.47
CA SER A 61 4.98 23.89 -1.54
C SER A 61 6.21 24.71 -1.87
N MET A 62 6.63 24.73 -3.14
CA MET A 62 7.71 25.61 -3.58
C MET A 62 7.36 27.10 -3.41
N ILE A 63 6.07 27.44 -3.43
CA ILE A 63 5.60 28.82 -3.33
C ILE A 63 5.58 29.30 -1.87
N SER A 64 5.01 28.50 -0.96
CA SER A 64 4.83 28.92 0.44
C SER A 64 5.91 28.41 1.39
N GLY A 65 6.77 27.49 0.96
CA GLY A 65 7.78 26.88 1.83
C GLY A 65 7.19 26.03 2.98
N THR A 66 5.88 25.77 2.94
CA THR A 66 5.15 25.01 3.96
C THR A 66 4.60 23.73 3.37
N TYR A 67 4.35 22.72 4.21
CA TYR A 67 3.68 21.52 3.77
C TYR A 67 2.25 21.82 3.34
N ARG A 68 1.86 21.21 2.22
CA ARG A 68 0.49 21.16 1.72
C ARG A 68 0.07 19.72 1.58
N GLN A 69 -1.22 19.48 1.72
CA GLN A 69 -1.81 18.16 1.61
C GLN A 69 -2.95 18.18 0.61
N HIS A 70 -2.95 17.23 -0.32
CA HIS A 70 -3.97 17.08 -1.35
C HIS A 70 -4.33 15.61 -1.53
N ASN A 71 -5.62 15.33 -1.75
CA ASN A 71 -6.09 14.00 -2.11
C ASN A 71 -6.26 13.92 -3.63
N PHE A 72 -5.82 12.83 -4.23
CA PHE A 72 -5.91 12.58 -5.65
C PHE A 72 -6.54 11.22 -5.91
N PRO A 73 -7.43 11.09 -6.90
CA PRO A 73 -7.91 9.78 -7.34
C PRO A 73 -6.74 9.00 -7.96
N ALA A 74 -6.76 7.68 -7.80
CA ALA A 74 -5.77 6.80 -8.38
C ALA A 74 -6.37 5.45 -8.77
N LYS A 75 -5.68 4.75 -9.68
CA LYS A 75 -6.06 3.41 -10.15
C LYS A 75 -4.82 2.52 -10.27
N ALA A 76 -4.89 1.33 -9.68
CA ALA A 76 -3.90 0.29 -9.90
C ALA A 76 -4.16 -0.44 -11.23
N ARG A 77 -3.09 -0.98 -11.82
CA ARG A 77 -3.12 -1.79 -13.04
C ARG A 77 -2.40 -3.12 -12.78
N GLU A 78 -2.73 -4.13 -13.58
CA GLU A 78 -2.19 -5.50 -13.45
C GLU A 78 -0.66 -5.57 -13.54
N ASN A 79 -0.02 -4.62 -14.21
CA ASN A 79 1.43 -4.54 -14.34
C ASN A 79 2.14 -3.97 -13.09
N GLY A 80 1.43 -3.78 -11.97
CA GLY A 80 2.02 -3.23 -10.74
C GLY A 80 2.27 -1.73 -10.80
N VAL A 81 1.56 -1.01 -11.67
CA VAL A 81 1.60 0.46 -11.77
C VAL A 81 0.32 1.06 -11.23
N MET A 82 0.44 2.06 -10.36
CA MET A 82 -0.65 2.93 -9.95
C MET A 82 -0.56 4.27 -10.70
N THR A 83 -1.64 4.69 -11.33
CA THR A 83 -1.75 6.02 -11.96
C THR A 83 -2.58 6.94 -11.06
N ILE A 84 -2.02 8.08 -10.68
CA ILE A 84 -2.62 9.13 -9.84
C ILE A 84 -3.05 10.29 -10.75
N SER A 85 -4.33 10.67 -10.69
CA SER A 85 -4.96 11.71 -11.50
C SER A 85 -4.64 11.60 -13.01
N ASP A 86 -4.64 10.37 -13.52
CA ASP A 86 -4.39 10.00 -14.93
C ASP A 86 -3.05 10.48 -15.52
N LYS A 87 -2.11 10.93 -14.68
CA LYS A 87 -0.84 11.53 -15.13
C LYS A 87 0.37 10.97 -14.42
N TRP A 88 0.36 10.97 -13.09
CA TRP A 88 1.52 10.59 -12.28
C TRP A 88 1.51 9.07 -12.06
N GLN A 89 2.60 8.39 -12.40
CA GLN A 89 2.69 6.93 -12.29
C GLN A 89 3.68 6.51 -11.21
N LEU A 90 3.24 5.60 -10.33
CA LEU A 90 4.06 4.95 -9.31
C LEU A 90 4.10 3.45 -9.58
N THR A 91 5.30 2.89 -9.69
CA THR A 91 5.51 1.44 -9.86
C THR A 91 5.86 0.80 -8.54
N TYR A 92 5.19 -0.30 -8.18
CA TYR A 92 5.50 -1.06 -6.97
C TYR A 92 6.61 -2.08 -7.21
N ASP A 93 7.72 -1.93 -6.50
CA ASP A 93 8.78 -2.93 -6.44
C ASP A 93 8.51 -3.92 -5.31
N LYS A 94 8.17 -5.16 -5.67
CA LYS A 94 7.91 -6.25 -4.72
C LYS A 94 9.12 -6.64 -3.87
N SER A 95 10.34 -6.49 -4.41
CA SER A 95 11.57 -6.91 -3.74
C SER A 95 11.99 -5.94 -2.65
N GLN A 96 11.91 -4.64 -2.94
CA GLN A 96 12.31 -3.58 -2.01
C GLN A 96 11.14 -3.04 -1.18
N LYS A 97 9.89 -3.39 -1.54
CA LYS A 97 8.66 -2.81 -0.98
C LYS A 97 8.67 -1.28 -1.10
N HIS A 98 9.03 -0.79 -2.29
CA HIS A 98 9.11 0.63 -2.62
C HIS A 98 8.11 1.01 -3.71
N LEU A 99 7.71 2.28 -3.74
CA LEU A 99 7.08 2.91 -4.89
C LEU A 99 8.10 3.79 -5.60
N THR A 100 8.26 3.60 -6.90
CA THR A 100 9.15 4.43 -7.72
C THR A 100 8.34 5.31 -8.65
N ASP A 101 8.64 6.60 -8.67
CA ASP A 101 8.05 7.57 -9.59
C ASP A 101 8.64 7.42 -10.99
N SER A 102 7.76 7.16 -11.96
CA SER A 102 8.15 7.00 -13.37
C SER A 102 8.72 8.28 -13.98
N ASP A 103 8.31 9.45 -13.47
CA ASP A 103 8.78 10.74 -13.99
C ASP A 103 10.05 11.24 -13.28
N GLY A 104 10.54 10.50 -12.26
CA GLY A 104 11.74 10.86 -11.50
C GLY A 104 11.64 12.16 -10.69
N ARG A 105 10.42 12.66 -10.41
CA ARG A 105 10.20 13.89 -9.63
C ARG A 105 10.44 13.66 -8.15
N TYR A 106 10.18 12.45 -7.67
CA TYR A 106 10.44 12.04 -6.30
C TYR A 106 11.51 10.96 -6.24
N LYS A 107 12.20 10.90 -5.10
CA LYS A 107 12.96 9.70 -4.72
C LYS A 107 11.98 8.54 -4.47
N PRO A 108 12.45 7.28 -4.47
CA PRO A 108 11.59 6.15 -4.13
C PRO A 108 10.90 6.37 -2.79
N PHE A 109 9.66 5.91 -2.67
CA PHE A 109 8.95 5.91 -1.40
C PHE A 109 9.04 4.55 -0.75
N LYS A 110 9.40 4.52 0.54
CA LYS A 110 9.42 3.31 1.36
C LYS A 110 8.15 3.21 2.19
N LYS A 111 7.62 1.99 2.34
CA LYS A 111 6.46 1.75 3.20
C LYS A 111 6.83 1.97 4.68
N ILE A 112 6.00 2.70 5.41
CA ILE A 112 6.17 3.03 6.83
C ILE A 112 4.94 2.64 7.64
N SER A 113 5.08 2.66 8.97
CA SER A 113 3.96 2.41 9.89
C SER A 113 3.02 3.63 9.98
N GLU A 114 1.79 3.40 10.44
CA GLU A 114 0.84 4.49 10.70
C GLU A 114 1.34 5.45 11.78
N SER A 115 1.98 4.92 12.84
CA SER A 115 2.50 5.74 13.94
C SER A 115 3.64 6.64 13.46
N GLU A 116 4.53 6.13 12.62
CA GLU A 116 5.59 6.92 11.97
C GLU A 116 5.01 7.95 11.01
N TYR A 117 4.00 7.58 10.21
CA TYR A 117 3.33 8.56 9.35
C TYR A 117 2.72 9.69 10.18
N LYS A 118 2.01 9.35 11.26
CA LYS A 118 1.41 10.34 12.16
C LYS A 118 2.45 11.24 12.82
N SER A 119 3.59 10.72 13.26
CA SER A 119 4.63 11.58 13.85
C SER A 119 5.23 12.56 12.85
N LEU A 120 5.27 12.21 11.56
CA LEU A 120 5.78 13.07 10.49
C LEU A 120 4.75 14.10 9.98
N THR A 121 3.46 13.83 10.16
CA THR A 121 2.37 14.67 9.63
C THR A 121 1.50 15.34 10.69
N SER A 122 1.77 15.12 11.97
CA SER A 122 1.12 15.88 13.04
C SER A 122 1.71 17.29 13.04
N ASP A 123 0.84 18.29 12.94
CA ASP A 123 1.21 19.71 12.97
C ASP A 123 1.55 20.18 14.39
#